data_AF-A0A5N6MXJ8-F1
#
_entry.id   AF-A0A5N6MXJ8-F1
#
_cell.length_a   1.000
_cell.length_b   1.000
_cell.length_c   1.000
_cell.angle_alpha   90.00
_cell.angle_beta   90.00
_cell.angle_gamma   90.00
#
_symmetry.space_group_name_H-M   'P 1'
#
loop_
_entity.id
_entity.type
_entity.pdbx_description
1 polymer ?
#
loop_
_entity_poly.entity_id
_entity_poly.type
_entity_poly.pdbx_seq_one_letter_code
_entity_poly.pdbx_strand_id
1 'polypeptide(L)'
;MASNQNLRDLQWLLQSIQTESLNLKNISFHLSQPTPCCHQETHDSIHINISSETHFQFSNILSLLSSSSKTRFLIQNLEFYQVEWDLEEVKNLEILLNDSSNVKRIEFKKNKLNFECMDRLAKILEKNVVIKEILLSESRIGSYGAALIASALKTNTCLEDLQIWEDSIGSKGAEEISKMIEANSTLKLLTIFDSSSITATPLISAVLARNRSMEVHIWSEERGKDTSSKVVEFAPESSTLRIYRLTPSGACRVACALGWNTTVRSLDLTGVRLKSQWAREFRWVLEQNRSLKEVNLSRTCLKNKGVVYVAAGLFKNRSLEILNLDDNRFNGVGVEHLLCPLTRFSTLQIQANVTLKSITFGGKRSKIGRDGLIAVLQMLSSNQTVTRLGIYEDQSLKPQDFVRIFKSLEKNASLKCLSLQGCRGVDGDPLLKTIMETLQVNPWIEEIDIARTPLQISGKAEEIYLKLGQNAKSEPEVEVDLLKDMPMTVPKSCRIFLCGQEYAGKFNHD
;
A
#
# COMPACT_ATOMS: atom_id res chain seq x y z
N MET A 1 -34.70 39.62 0.93
CA MET A 1 -33.56 40.37 0.35
C MET A 1 -32.47 39.43 -0.16
N ALA A 2 -32.04 38.42 0.61
CA ALA A 2 -31.04 37.42 0.14
C ALA A 2 -31.45 36.65 -1.14
N SER A 3 -32.73 36.27 -1.29
CA SER A 3 -33.22 35.57 -2.49
C SER A 3 -33.09 36.38 -3.79
N ASN A 4 -33.12 37.71 -3.73
CA ASN A 4 -33.04 38.58 -4.91
C ASN A 4 -31.59 38.88 -5.32
N GLN A 5 -30.64 38.79 -4.38
CA GLN A 5 -29.22 38.87 -4.65
C GLN A 5 -28.73 37.59 -5.33
N ASN A 6 -29.11 36.43 -4.78
CA ASN A 6 -28.71 35.13 -5.31
C ASN A 6 -29.17 34.88 -6.77
N LEU A 7 -30.36 35.39 -7.12
CA LEU A 7 -30.92 35.32 -8.48
C LEU A 7 -30.19 36.27 -9.45
N ARG A 8 -29.72 37.42 -8.97
CA ARG A 8 -28.83 38.32 -9.72
C ARG A 8 -27.46 37.71 -9.94
N ASP A 9 -26.93 36.98 -8.95
CA ASP A 9 -25.62 36.35 -9.05
C ASP A 9 -25.62 35.27 -10.16
N LEU A 10 -26.68 34.45 -10.26
CA LEU A 10 -26.83 33.50 -11.37
C LEU A 10 -27.07 34.17 -12.73
N GLN A 11 -27.85 35.25 -12.79
CA GLN A 11 -28.01 36.02 -14.03
C GLN A 11 -26.69 36.66 -14.48
N TRP A 12 -25.91 37.18 -13.54
CA TRP A 12 -24.56 37.66 -13.79
C TRP A 12 -23.65 36.55 -14.32
N LEU A 13 -23.71 35.35 -13.74
CA LEU A 13 -22.93 34.21 -14.21
C LEU A 13 -23.29 33.85 -15.66
N LEU A 14 -24.58 33.72 -15.96
CA LEU A 14 -25.07 33.43 -17.31
C LEU A 14 -24.58 34.48 -18.32
N GLN A 15 -24.72 35.77 -17.97
CA GLN A 15 -24.26 36.87 -18.82
C GLN A 15 -22.73 36.89 -18.97
N SER A 16 -22.00 36.52 -17.92
CA SER A 16 -20.53 36.50 -17.93
C SER A 16 -19.97 35.35 -18.77
N ILE A 17 -20.66 34.19 -18.76
CA ILE A 17 -20.36 33.06 -19.66
C ILE A 17 -20.64 33.46 -21.12
N GLN A 18 -21.80 34.09 -21.38
CA GLN A 18 -22.18 34.54 -22.72
C GLN A 18 -21.25 35.62 -23.28
N THR A 19 -20.75 36.51 -22.43
CA THR A 19 -19.80 37.56 -22.81
C THR A 19 -18.34 37.10 -22.83
N GLU A 20 -18.07 35.82 -22.53
CA GLU A 20 -16.73 35.22 -22.46
C GLU A 20 -15.73 36.03 -21.60
N SER A 21 -16.26 36.67 -20.55
CA SER A 21 -15.51 37.54 -19.64
C SER A 21 -14.90 36.78 -18.46
N LEU A 22 -15.30 35.53 -18.26
CA LEU A 22 -14.83 34.66 -17.18
C LEU A 22 -13.56 33.91 -17.56
N ASN A 23 -12.60 33.87 -16.64
CA ASN A 23 -11.39 33.08 -16.73
C ASN A 23 -11.40 31.98 -15.65
N LEU A 24 -12.30 31.01 -15.81
CA LEU A 24 -12.53 29.94 -14.83
C LEU A 24 -11.80 28.66 -15.24
N LYS A 25 -11.08 28.08 -14.28
CA LYS A 25 -10.46 26.76 -14.41
C LYS A 25 -11.24 25.68 -13.67
N ASN A 26 -11.87 26.04 -12.56
CA ASN A 26 -12.57 25.10 -11.69
C ASN A 26 -14.04 25.50 -11.57
N ILE A 27 -14.94 24.58 -11.85
CA ILE A 27 -16.37 24.80 -11.69
C ILE A 27 -16.94 23.63 -10.89
N SER A 28 -17.54 23.94 -9.74
CA SER A 28 -18.24 22.98 -8.92
C SER A 28 -19.74 23.27 -8.89
N PHE A 29 -20.55 22.26 -9.19
CA PHE A 29 -22.01 22.31 -9.15
C PHE A 29 -22.50 21.56 -7.93
N HIS A 30 -23.34 22.19 -7.12
CA HIS A 30 -23.96 21.57 -5.96
C HIS A 30 -25.48 21.67 -6.08
N LEU A 31 -26.19 20.55 -6.08
CA LEU A 31 -27.66 20.57 -6.00
C LEU A 31 -28.08 20.43 -4.54
N SER A 32 -28.48 21.55 -3.90
CA SER A 32 -28.94 21.55 -2.50
C SER A 32 -29.99 22.62 -2.21
N GLN A 33 -30.82 22.38 -1.19
CA GLN A 33 -31.79 23.36 -0.68
C GLN A 33 -31.08 24.44 0.16
N PRO A 34 -31.52 25.72 0.14
CA PRO A 34 -32.81 26.19 -0.36
C PRO A 34 -32.80 27.24 -1.48
N THR A 35 -31.66 27.88 -1.85
CA THR A 35 -31.69 28.99 -2.84
C THR A 35 -30.58 28.89 -3.88
N PRO A 36 -30.90 28.97 -5.19
CA PRO A 36 -29.92 29.01 -6.27
C PRO A 36 -28.99 30.21 -6.10
N CYS A 37 -27.68 30.01 -6.05
CA CYS A 37 -26.67 31.07 -5.96
C CYS A 37 -25.36 30.64 -6.64
N CYS A 38 -24.47 31.59 -6.91
CA CYS A 38 -23.08 31.27 -7.25
C CYS A 38 -22.14 32.11 -6.41
N HIS A 39 -21.07 31.48 -5.93
CA HIS A 39 -20.01 32.17 -5.19
C HIS A 39 -18.66 31.88 -5.84
N GLN A 40 -17.88 32.94 -6.07
CA GLN A 40 -16.51 32.83 -6.54
C GLN A 40 -15.62 32.52 -5.33
N GLU A 41 -15.00 31.35 -5.29
CA GLU A 41 -14.12 30.93 -4.19
C GLU A 41 -12.71 31.50 -4.35
N THR A 42 -12.18 31.48 -5.58
CA THR A 42 -10.91 32.11 -5.96
C THR A 42 -11.08 32.86 -7.27
N HIS A 43 -10.04 33.59 -7.69
CA HIS A 43 -10.04 34.27 -8.99
C HIS A 43 -10.31 33.35 -10.21
N ASP A 44 -10.11 32.02 -10.07
CA ASP A 44 -10.27 31.02 -11.14
C ASP A 44 -11.19 29.84 -10.78
N SER A 45 -11.85 29.86 -9.61
CA SER A 45 -12.83 28.85 -9.20
C SER A 45 -14.19 29.46 -8.86
N ILE A 46 -15.24 28.77 -9.28
CA ILE A 46 -16.61 29.13 -8.94
C ILE A 46 -17.39 27.93 -8.46
N HIS A 47 -18.21 28.17 -7.44
CA HIS A 47 -19.17 27.23 -6.95
C HIS A 47 -20.58 27.70 -7.29
N ILE A 48 -21.37 26.80 -7.84
CA ILE A 48 -22.70 27.07 -8.36
C ILE A 48 -23.65 26.16 -7.58
N ASN A 49 -24.45 26.75 -6.70
CA ASN A 49 -25.50 26.06 -6.00
C ASN A 49 -26.79 26.17 -6.81
N ILE A 50 -27.38 25.03 -7.15
CA ILE A 50 -28.60 24.93 -7.94
C ILE A 50 -29.68 24.33 -7.06
N SER A 51 -30.88 24.89 -7.08
CA SER A 51 -31.99 24.30 -6.31
C SER A 51 -32.59 23.12 -7.06
N SER A 52 -33.15 22.16 -6.33
CA SER A 52 -33.86 21.00 -6.91
C SER A 52 -35.05 21.41 -7.80
N GLU A 53 -35.63 22.59 -7.59
CA GLU A 53 -36.75 23.13 -8.38
C GLU A 53 -36.29 23.81 -9.68
N THR A 54 -34.97 23.99 -9.86
CA THR A 54 -34.37 24.69 -11.01
C THR A 54 -33.46 23.79 -11.83
N HIS A 55 -33.84 22.52 -12.01
CA HIS A 55 -33.11 21.56 -12.85
C HIS A 55 -32.84 22.10 -14.29
N PHE A 56 -33.80 22.84 -14.87
CA PHE A 56 -33.60 23.56 -16.14
C PHE A 56 -32.41 24.55 -16.11
N GLN A 57 -32.11 25.18 -14.97
CA GLN A 57 -30.97 26.09 -14.86
C GLN A 57 -29.64 25.34 -14.94
N PHE A 58 -29.53 24.12 -14.40
CA PHE A 58 -28.32 23.31 -14.53
C PHE A 58 -28.05 22.95 -15.99
N SER A 59 -29.06 22.41 -16.68
CA SER A 59 -28.94 22.08 -18.10
C SER A 59 -28.62 23.30 -18.97
N ASN A 60 -29.22 24.47 -18.69
CA ASN A 60 -28.92 25.73 -19.38
C ASN A 60 -27.48 26.20 -19.14
N ILE A 61 -26.98 26.15 -17.90
CA ILE A 61 -25.59 26.51 -17.60
C ILE A 61 -24.62 25.57 -18.32
N LEU A 62 -24.86 24.25 -18.29
CA LEU A 62 -24.04 23.29 -19.02
C LEU A 62 -24.05 23.54 -20.54
N SER A 63 -25.21 23.87 -21.11
CA SER A 63 -25.34 24.21 -22.54
C SER A 63 -24.62 25.51 -22.91
N LEU A 64 -24.66 26.52 -22.04
CA LEU A 64 -23.91 27.78 -22.25
C LEU A 64 -22.40 27.57 -22.13
N LEU A 65 -21.96 26.75 -21.17
CA LEU A 65 -20.55 26.38 -21.05
C LEU A 65 -20.07 25.56 -22.25
N SER A 66 -20.93 24.70 -22.82
CA SER A 66 -20.58 23.86 -23.96
C SER A 66 -20.51 24.64 -25.28
N SER A 67 -21.27 25.74 -25.40
CA SER A 67 -21.31 26.64 -26.56
C SER A 67 -20.32 27.81 -26.50
N SER A 68 -19.89 28.23 -25.31
CA SER A 68 -18.89 29.29 -25.13
C SER A 68 -17.51 28.80 -25.56
N SER A 69 -16.96 29.38 -26.62
CA SER A 69 -15.70 28.93 -27.20
C SER A 69 -14.55 29.15 -26.23
N LYS A 70 -14.37 30.37 -25.71
CA LYS A 70 -13.22 30.72 -24.87
C LYS A 70 -13.28 30.11 -23.48
N THR A 71 -14.45 30.16 -22.83
CA THR A 71 -14.61 29.67 -21.44
C THR A 71 -14.31 28.19 -21.36
N ARG A 72 -14.80 27.42 -22.34
CA ARG A 72 -14.59 25.98 -22.45
C ARG A 72 -13.13 25.54 -22.47
N PHE A 73 -12.25 26.30 -23.13
CA PHE A 73 -10.81 25.96 -23.21
C PHE A 73 -10.04 26.23 -21.91
N LEU A 74 -10.62 27.03 -21.02
CA LEU A 74 -9.99 27.43 -19.75
C LEU A 74 -10.32 26.44 -18.63
N ILE A 75 -11.49 25.81 -18.68
CA ILE A 75 -11.94 24.86 -17.66
C ILE A 75 -11.04 23.63 -17.68
N GLN A 76 -10.51 23.29 -16.50
CA GLN A 76 -9.66 22.13 -16.26
C GLN A 76 -10.34 21.12 -15.33
N ASN A 77 -11.16 21.59 -14.39
CA ASN A 77 -11.76 20.75 -13.37
C ASN A 77 -13.27 20.99 -13.30
N LEU A 78 -14.04 19.91 -13.37
CA LEU A 78 -15.49 19.91 -13.20
C LEU A 78 -15.87 19.03 -12.03
N GLU A 79 -16.62 19.57 -11.09
CA GLU A 79 -17.08 18.83 -9.91
C GLU A 79 -18.59 18.91 -9.81
N PHE A 80 -19.23 17.77 -9.58
CA PHE A 80 -20.68 17.65 -9.50
C PHE A 80 -21.05 17.00 -8.17
N TYR A 81 -21.88 17.68 -7.39
CA TYR A 81 -22.30 17.28 -6.06
C TYR A 81 -23.82 17.18 -5.99
N GLN A 82 -24.33 15.99 -5.65
CA GLN A 82 -25.77 15.73 -5.45
C GLN A 82 -26.66 15.99 -6.68
N VAL A 83 -26.10 15.97 -7.90
CA VAL A 83 -26.87 16.20 -9.14
C VAL A 83 -27.61 14.93 -9.55
N GLU A 84 -28.88 15.08 -9.92
CA GLU A 84 -29.63 14.05 -10.63
C GLU A 84 -29.49 14.28 -12.13
N TRP A 85 -28.81 13.34 -12.81
CA TRP A 85 -28.47 13.48 -14.22
C TRP A 85 -29.57 12.90 -15.11
N ASP A 86 -29.97 13.69 -16.10
CA ASP A 86 -30.75 13.22 -17.24
C ASP A 86 -29.89 13.07 -18.51
N LEU A 87 -30.52 12.53 -19.57
CA LEU A 87 -29.82 12.29 -20.82
C LEU A 87 -29.38 13.58 -21.51
N GLU A 88 -30.13 14.68 -21.36
CA GLU A 88 -29.81 15.95 -22.02
C GLU A 88 -28.59 16.61 -21.39
N GLU A 89 -28.48 16.54 -20.07
CA GLU A 89 -27.33 17.02 -19.31
C GLU A 89 -26.06 16.25 -19.65
N VAL A 90 -26.15 14.92 -19.78
CA VAL A 90 -25.00 14.11 -20.20
C VAL A 90 -24.60 14.40 -21.66
N LYS A 91 -25.55 14.72 -22.56
CA LYS A 91 -25.20 15.20 -23.91
C LYS A 91 -24.52 16.56 -23.87
N ASN A 92 -25.01 17.50 -23.05
CA ASN A 92 -24.36 18.80 -22.89
C ASN A 92 -22.94 18.63 -22.32
N LEU A 93 -22.76 17.70 -21.38
CA LEU A 93 -21.45 17.31 -20.87
C LEU A 93 -20.56 16.69 -21.97
N GLU A 94 -21.07 15.79 -22.80
CA GLU A 94 -20.32 15.25 -23.94
C GLU A 94 -19.84 16.36 -24.89
N ILE A 95 -20.73 17.31 -25.21
CA ILE A 95 -20.36 18.45 -26.04
C ILE A 95 -19.24 19.22 -25.36
N LEU A 96 -19.32 19.50 -24.05
CA LEU A 96 -18.29 20.21 -23.27
C LEU A 96 -16.95 19.44 -23.19
N LEU A 97 -17.01 18.11 -23.19
CA LEU A 97 -15.85 17.20 -23.05
C LEU A 97 -15.29 16.67 -24.38
N ASN A 98 -15.76 17.16 -25.52
CA ASN A 98 -15.20 16.76 -26.83
C ASN A 98 -13.69 17.09 -26.93
N ASP A 99 -13.02 16.62 -27.99
CA ASP A 99 -11.56 16.70 -28.20
C ASP A 99 -10.93 18.10 -28.07
N SER A 100 -11.71 19.17 -28.16
CA SER A 100 -11.27 20.55 -27.96
C SER A 100 -11.25 21.00 -26.48
N SER A 101 -11.73 20.16 -25.56
CA SER A 101 -11.78 20.46 -24.14
C SER A 101 -10.38 20.49 -23.52
N ASN A 102 -10.21 21.27 -22.43
CA ASN A 102 -9.02 21.23 -21.57
C ASN A 102 -9.35 20.62 -20.19
N VAL A 103 -10.53 20.01 -20.05
CA VAL A 103 -10.97 19.39 -18.80
C VAL A 103 -10.14 18.14 -18.55
N LYS A 104 -9.31 18.20 -17.52
CA LYS A 104 -8.40 17.13 -17.09
C LYS A 104 -8.99 16.30 -15.96
N ARG A 105 -9.84 16.88 -15.12
CA ARG A 105 -10.44 16.20 -13.97
C ARG A 105 -11.95 16.36 -13.96
N ILE A 106 -12.64 15.24 -13.70
CA ILE A 106 -14.08 15.23 -13.46
C ILE A 106 -14.39 14.47 -12.18
N GLU A 107 -15.20 15.08 -11.32
CA GLU A 107 -15.65 14.50 -10.07
C GLU A 107 -17.17 14.40 -10.01
N PHE A 108 -17.68 13.22 -9.69
CA PHE A 108 -19.08 13.00 -9.37
C PHE A 108 -19.18 12.48 -7.94
N LYS A 109 -19.67 13.34 -7.03
CA LYS A 109 -19.97 12.97 -5.65
C LYS A 109 -21.47 13.01 -5.34
N LYS A 110 -22.01 11.92 -4.80
CA LYS A 110 -23.43 11.78 -4.45
C LYS A 110 -24.38 12.01 -5.63
N ASN A 111 -23.93 11.79 -6.88
CA ASN A 111 -24.76 11.99 -8.06
C ASN A 111 -25.68 10.79 -8.29
N LYS A 112 -26.79 11.02 -8.99
CA LYS A 112 -27.64 9.94 -9.48
C LYS A 112 -27.54 9.88 -11.00
N LEU A 113 -26.87 8.86 -11.50
CA LEU A 113 -26.78 8.55 -12.93
C LEU A 113 -27.65 7.33 -13.21
N ASN A 114 -28.70 7.50 -14.02
CA ASN A 114 -29.50 6.36 -14.46
C ASN A 114 -28.71 5.48 -15.47
N PHE A 115 -29.25 4.32 -15.82
CA PHE A 115 -28.54 3.37 -16.69
C PHE A 115 -28.15 3.95 -18.06
N GLU A 116 -29.02 4.76 -18.65
CA GLU A 116 -28.78 5.39 -19.96
C GLU A 116 -27.70 6.48 -19.87
N CYS A 117 -27.73 7.27 -18.79
CA CYS A 117 -26.70 8.27 -18.49
C CYS A 117 -25.33 7.61 -18.27
N MET A 118 -25.28 6.46 -17.56
CA MET A 118 -24.05 5.70 -17.37
C MET A 118 -23.48 5.12 -18.67
N ASP A 119 -24.34 4.61 -19.56
CA ASP A 119 -23.93 4.13 -20.89
C ASP A 119 -23.32 5.27 -21.72
N ARG A 120 -23.98 6.43 -21.71
CA ARG A 120 -23.47 7.60 -22.42
C ARG A 120 -22.17 8.13 -21.82
N LEU A 121 -22.07 8.21 -20.50
CA LEU A 121 -20.85 8.60 -19.82
C LEU A 121 -19.69 7.66 -20.19
N ALA A 122 -19.92 6.34 -20.20
CA ALA A 122 -18.91 5.38 -20.62
C ALA A 122 -18.44 5.61 -22.06
N LYS A 123 -19.34 5.94 -22.99
CA LYS A 123 -18.97 6.29 -24.38
C LYS A 123 -18.15 7.58 -24.47
N ILE A 124 -18.43 8.57 -23.62
CA ILE A 124 -17.60 9.79 -23.52
C ILE A 124 -16.19 9.38 -23.08
N LEU A 125 -16.08 8.59 -22.02
CA LEU A 125 -14.79 8.14 -21.50
C LEU A 125 -14.02 7.27 -22.49
N GLU A 126 -14.70 6.42 -23.25
CA GLU A 126 -14.07 5.57 -24.27
C GLU A 126 -13.32 6.38 -25.32
N LYS A 127 -13.91 7.50 -25.78
CA LYS A 127 -13.38 8.34 -26.85
C LYS A 127 -12.50 9.48 -26.37
N ASN A 128 -12.63 9.89 -25.11
CA ASN A 128 -11.98 11.10 -24.64
C ASN A 128 -10.44 10.93 -24.54
N VAL A 129 -9.72 11.88 -25.13
CA VAL A 129 -8.25 11.90 -25.20
C VAL A 129 -7.59 12.98 -24.33
N VAL A 130 -8.35 13.61 -23.42
CA VAL A 130 -7.88 14.76 -22.62
C VAL A 130 -7.95 14.49 -21.12
N ILE A 131 -9.05 13.90 -20.64
CA ILE A 131 -9.32 13.65 -19.23
C ILE A 131 -8.25 12.71 -18.67
N LYS A 132 -7.65 13.14 -17.57
CA LYS A 132 -6.59 12.44 -16.85
C LYS A 132 -7.09 11.80 -15.57
N GLU A 133 -8.07 12.42 -14.91
CA GLU A 133 -8.52 12.01 -13.59
C GLU A 133 -10.05 11.95 -13.52
N ILE A 134 -10.59 10.84 -13.01
CA ILE A 134 -12.01 10.68 -12.72
C ILE A 134 -12.20 10.19 -11.30
N LEU A 135 -13.05 10.90 -10.57
CA LEU A 135 -13.48 10.53 -9.22
C LEU A 135 -14.98 10.29 -9.20
N LEU A 136 -15.36 9.09 -8.77
CA LEU A 136 -16.74 8.70 -8.50
C LEU A 136 -16.84 8.42 -7.00
N SER A 137 -17.80 9.06 -6.34
CA SER A 137 -18.00 8.90 -4.91
C SER A 137 -19.48 8.92 -4.58
N GLU A 138 -19.95 7.95 -3.79
CA GLU A 138 -21.32 7.86 -3.28
C GLU A 138 -22.41 8.01 -4.37
N SER A 139 -22.08 7.71 -5.63
CA SER A 139 -22.94 7.94 -6.80
C SER A 139 -23.70 6.68 -7.22
N ARG A 140 -23.54 5.59 -6.46
CA ARG A 140 -24.25 4.31 -6.61
C ARG A 140 -24.19 3.75 -8.03
N ILE A 141 -23.06 3.91 -8.72
CA ILE A 141 -22.89 3.41 -10.10
C ILE A 141 -23.12 1.88 -10.18
N GLY A 142 -22.91 1.17 -9.07
CA GLY A 142 -23.16 -0.25 -8.94
C GLY A 142 -22.22 -1.10 -9.81
N SER A 143 -22.43 -2.42 -9.73
CA SER A 143 -21.64 -3.36 -10.55
C SER A 143 -21.80 -3.15 -12.07
N TYR A 144 -22.96 -2.66 -12.51
CA TYR A 144 -23.24 -2.37 -13.92
C TYR A 144 -22.47 -1.14 -14.42
N GLY A 145 -22.53 -0.02 -13.69
CA GLY A 145 -21.77 1.18 -14.02
C GLY A 145 -20.27 0.94 -13.99
N ALA A 146 -19.78 0.17 -13.01
CA ALA A 146 -18.37 -0.25 -12.95
C ALA A 146 -17.95 -1.08 -14.18
N ALA A 147 -18.81 -1.98 -14.67
CA ALA A 147 -18.56 -2.77 -15.87
C ALA A 147 -18.50 -1.90 -17.13
N LEU A 148 -19.38 -0.90 -17.26
CA LEU A 148 -19.36 0.05 -18.37
C LEU A 148 -18.10 0.91 -18.37
N ILE A 149 -17.72 1.47 -17.22
CA ILE A 149 -16.48 2.23 -17.06
C ILE A 149 -15.28 1.34 -17.39
N ALA A 150 -15.23 0.12 -16.85
CA ALA A 150 -14.18 -0.83 -17.16
C ALA A 150 -14.11 -1.15 -18.66
N SER A 151 -15.25 -1.31 -19.34
CA SER A 151 -15.30 -1.54 -20.78
C SER A 151 -14.74 -0.36 -21.57
N ALA A 152 -15.16 0.87 -21.24
CA ALA A 152 -14.67 2.08 -21.89
C ALA A 152 -13.16 2.28 -21.69
N LEU A 153 -12.67 2.04 -20.47
CA LEU A 153 -11.26 2.24 -20.15
C LEU A 153 -10.33 1.17 -20.73
N LYS A 154 -10.85 0.03 -21.21
CA LYS A 154 -10.02 -0.97 -21.92
C LYS A 154 -9.36 -0.38 -23.17
N THR A 155 -10.06 0.49 -23.89
CA THR A 155 -9.61 1.11 -25.14
C THR A 155 -9.17 2.56 -24.95
N ASN A 156 -9.59 3.23 -23.87
CA ASN A 156 -9.13 4.58 -23.55
C ASN A 156 -7.60 4.63 -23.40
N THR A 157 -6.98 5.66 -24.00
CA THR A 157 -5.52 5.85 -24.00
C THR A 157 -5.06 7.13 -23.29
N CYS A 158 -5.92 7.78 -22.50
CA CYS A 158 -5.60 9.06 -21.88
C CYS A 158 -5.72 9.06 -20.36
N LEU A 159 -6.71 8.36 -19.79
CA LEU A 159 -6.98 8.38 -18.36
C LEU A 159 -5.82 7.77 -17.58
N GLU A 160 -5.39 8.47 -16.54
CA GLU A 160 -4.25 8.13 -15.68
C GLU A 160 -4.66 7.86 -14.23
N ASP A 161 -5.75 8.45 -13.74
CA ASP A 161 -6.26 8.28 -12.37
C ASP A 161 -7.77 7.93 -12.37
N LEU A 162 -8.12 6.81 -11.76
CA LEU A 162 -9.48 6.38 -11.53
C LEU A 162 -9.70 6.14 -10.04
N GLN A 163 -10.64 6.88 -9.46
CA GLN A 163 -11.02 6.74 -8.05
C GLN A 163 -12.50 6.44 -7.94
N ILE A 164 -12.85 5.40 -7.18
CA ILE A 164 -14.22 4.93 -6.95
C ILE A 164 -14.41 4.75 -5.44
N TRP A 165 -15.35 5.48 -4.84
CA TRP A 165 -15.58 5.51 -3.40
C TRP A 165 -17.05 5.27 -3.05
N GLU A 166 -17.36 4.25 -2.26
CA GLU A 166 -18.72 3.94 -1.77
C GLU A 166 -19.78 3.81 -2.87
N ASP A 167 -19.37 3.28 -4.02
CA ASP A 167 -20.19 3.24 -5.23
C ASP A 167 -20.92 1.89 -5.45
N SER A 168 -20.84 0.99 -4.47
CA SER A 168 -21.50 -0.33 -4.48
C SER A 168 -21.18 -1.17 -5.71
N ILE A 169 -19.93 -1.11 -6.19
CA ILE A 169 -19.47 -1.84 -7.38
C ILE A 169 -19.47 -3.36 -7.13
N GLY A 170 -19.26 -3.76 -5.87
CA GLY A 170 -19.24 -5.14 -5.43
C GLY A 170 -18.18 -6.00 -6.14
N SER A 171 -18.20 -7.31 -5.86
CA SER A 171 -17.20 -8.24 -6.42
C SER A 171 -17.29 -8.39 -7.95
N LYS A 172 -18.48 -8.24 -8.55
CA LYS A 172 -18.67 -8.30 -10.00
C LYS A 172 -18.05 -7.09 -10.71
N GLY A 173 -18.28 -5.88 -10.20
CA GLY A 173 -17.67 -4.66 -10.74
C GLY A 173 -16.14 -4.69 -10.62
N ALA A 174 -15.63 -5.14 -9.46
CA ALA A 174 -14.19 -5.33 -9.26
C ALA A 174 -13.56 -6.34 -10.23
N GLU A 175 -14.28 -7.40 -10.60
CA GLU A 175 -13.82 -8.36 -11.60
C GLU A 175 -13.72 -7.73 -13.00
N GLU A 176 -14.69 -6.93 -13.42
CA GLU A 176 -14.62 -6.22 -14.70
C GLU A 176 -13.50 -5.17 -14.72
N ILE A 177 -13.31 -4.44 -13.62
CA ILE A 177 -12.17 -3.52 -13.47
C ILE A 177 -10.85 -4.29 -13.57
N SER A 178 -10.76 -5.50 -12.98
CA SER A 178 -9.53 -6.31 -13.10
C SER A 178 -9.21 -6.70 -14.55
N LYS A 179 -10.22 -7.06 -15.35
CA LYS A 179 -10.07 -7.32 -16.79
C LYS A 179 -9.66 -6.07 -17.56
N MET A 180 -10.14 -4.90 -17.14
CA MET A 180 -9.71 -3.62 -17.71
C MET A 180 -8.23 -3.35 -17.42
N ILE A 181 -7.78 -3.56 -16.19
CA ILE A 181 -6.36 -3.42 -15.82
C ILE A 181 -5.51 -4.35 -16.69
N GLU A 182 -5.94 -5.57 -17.00
CA GLU A 182 -5.20 -6.46 -17.90
C GLU A 182 -5.04 -5.88 -19.32
N ALA A 183 -5.93 -5.02 -19.81
CA ALA A 183 -5.85 -4.44 -21.15
C ALA A 183 -5.22 -3.03 -21.15
N ASN A 184 -5.80 -2.09 -20.38
CA ASN A 184 -5.43 -0.68 -20.35
C ASN A 184 -3.99 -0.50 -19.87
N SER A 185 -3.18 0.34 -20.53
CA SER A 185 -1.78 0.58 -20.16
C SER A 185 -1.49 2.01 -19.68
N THR A 186 -2.50 2.87 -19.64
CA THR A 186 -2.35 4.30 -19.35
C THR A 186 -2.65 4.64 -17.91
N LEU A 187 -3.49 3.83 -17.25
CA LEU A 187 -3.88 4.03 -15.87
C LEU A 187 -2.66 3.86 -14.94
N LYS A 188 -2.37 4.92 -14.18
CA LYS A 188 -1.25 5.02 -13.25
C LYS A 188 -1.71 4.93 -11.80
N LEU A 189 -2.93 5.33 -11.48
CA LEU A 189 -3.51 5.26 -10.15
C LEU A 189 -4.91 4.65 -10.20
N LEU A 190 -5.17 3.66 -9.34
CA LEU A 190 -6.50 3.14 -9.07
C LEU A 190 -6.75 3.12 -7.57
N THR A 191 -7.74 3.90 -7.15
CA THR A 191 -8.24 3.85 -5.78
C THR A 191 -9.66 3.33 -5.77
N ILE A 192 -9.91 2.27 -5.01
CA ILE A 192 -11.24 1.71 -4.80
C ILE A 192 -11.52 1.66 -3.31
N PHE A 193 -12.63 2.25 -2.89
CA PHE A 193 -13.25 2.01 -1.61
C PHE A 193 -14.71 1.60 -1.83
N ASP A 194 -15.11 0.50 -1.20
CA ASP A 194 -16.51 0.05 -1.25
C ASP A 194 -16.89 -0.48 0.14
N SER A 195 -18.02 0.00 0.64
CA SER A 195 -18.63 -0.47 1.89
C SER A 195 -19.08 -1.93 1.75
N SER A 196 -19.45 -2.35 0.54
CA SER A 196 -19.67 -3.76 0.26
C SER A 196 -18.34 -4.54 0.24
N SER A 197 -18.39 -5.79 0.72
CA SER A 197 -17.22 -6.69 0.72
C SER A 197 -16.79 -6.99 -0.73
N ILE A 198 -15.79 -6.28 -1.24
CA ILE A 198 -15.16 -6.58 -2.54
C ILE A 198 -14.16 -7.72 -2.38
N THR A 199 -14.21 -8.67 -3.32
CA THR A 199 -13.13 -9.63 -3.51
C THR A 199 -11.97 -8.90 -4.21
N ALA A 200 -11.00 -8.39 -3.45
CA ALA A 200 -9.85 -7.67 -4.01
C ALA A 200 -8.91 -8.56 -4.86
N THR A 201 -9.04 -9.89 -4.75
CA THR A 201 -8.15 -10.86 -5.38
C THR A 201 -7.94 -10.65 -6.89
N PRO A 202 -8.99 -10.51 -7.73
CA PRO A 202 -8.81 -10.32 -9.18
C PRO A 202 -8.03 -9.04 -9.48
N LEU A 203 -8.35 -7.94 -8.79
CA LEU A 203 -7.66 -6.66 -8.93
C LEU A 203 -6.17 -6.80 -8.63
N ILE A 204 -5.82 -7.38 -7.48
CA ILE A 204 -4.42 -7.59 -7.09
C ILE A 204 -3.69 -8.44 -8.13
N SER A 205 -4.32 -9.52 -8.60
CA SER A 205 -3.70 -10.44 -9.54
C SER A 205 -3.45 -9.79 -10.90
N ALA A 206 -4.40 -8.99 -11.39
CA ALA A 206 -4.29 -8.25 -12.64
C ALA A 206 -3.14 -7.22 -12.61
N VAL A 207 -3.01 -6.48 -11.51
CA VAL A 207 -1.95 -5.49 -11.31
C VAL A 207 -0.58 -6.16 -11.34
N LEU A 208 -0.44 -7.29 -10.64
CA LEU A 208 0.81 -8.03 -10.59
C LEU A 208 1.18 -8.71 -11.91
N ALA A 209 0.20 -9.26 -12.62
CA ALA A 209 0.43 -10.00 -13.86
C ALA A 209 1.02 -9.14 -14.99
N ARG A 210 0.80 -7.82 -14.96
CA ARG A 210 1.20 -6.91 -16.05
C ARG A 210 2.52 -6.19 -15.82
N ASN A 211 3.19 -6.42 -14.70
CA ASN A 211 4.49 -5.78 -14.40
C ASN A 211 4.46 -4.26 -14.57
N ARG A 212 3.36 -3.62 -14.18
CA ARG A 212 3.20 -2.16 -14.32
C ARG A 212 3.59 -1.43 -13.05
N SER A 213 4.08 -0.20 -13.22
CA SER A 213 4.29 0.79 -12.18
C SER A 213 2.99 1.56 -11.89
N MET A 214 1.89 0.83 -11.69
CA MET A 214 0.59 1.40 -11.40
C MET A 214 0.37 1.42 -9.88
N GLU A 215 0.08 2.57 -9.30
CA GLU A 215 -0.29 2.72 -7.91
C GLU A 215 -1.71 2.22 -7.66
N VAL A 216 -1.90 1.43 -6.60
CA VAL A 216 -3.18 0.79 -6.31
C VAL A 216 -3.48 0.83 -4.83
N HIS A 217 -4.66 1.34 -4.49
CA HIS A 217 -5.20 1.31 -3.14
C HIS A 217 -6.60 0.73 -3.16
N ILE A 218 -6.79 -0.36 -2.41
CA ILE A 218 -8.10 -0.98 -2.25
C ILE A 218 -8.46 -0.96 -0.78
N TRP A 219 -9.61 -0.37 -0.48
CA TRP A 219 -10.20 -0.24 0.83
C TRP A 219 -11.54 -0.96 0.84
N SER A 220 -11.90 -1.55 1.96
CA SER A 220 -13.22 -2.16 2.13
C SER A 220 -13.58 -2.21 3.61
N GLU A 221 -14.86 -2.08 3.93
CA GLU A 221 -15.33 -2.26 5.30
C GLU A 221 -15.04 -3.68 5.83
N GLU A 222 -14.87 -3.79 7.14
CA GLU A 222 -14.76 -5.07 7.82
C GLU A 222 -16.15 -5.52 8.29
N ARG A 223 -16.54 -6.77 7.98
CA ARG A 223 -17.83 -7.29 8.44
C ARG A 223 -17.93 -7.19 9.96
N GLY A 224 -18.91 -6.43 10.45
CA GLY A 224 -19.18 -6.27 11.87
C GLY A 224 -18.34 -5.21 12.59
N LYS A 225 -17.66 -4.34 11.84
CA LYS A 225 -17.07 -3.10 12.38
C LYS A 225 -17.36 -1.95 11.44
N ASP A 226 -17.73 -0.79 11.99
CA ASP A 226 -17.96 0.45 11.22
C ASP A 226 -16.65 1.14 10.77
N THR A 227 -15.54 0.40 10.76
CA THR A 227 -14.22 0.95 10.39
C THR A 227 -13.82 0.46 9.01
N SER A 228 -13.62 1.38 8.07
CA SER A 228 -12.97 1.07 6.79
C SER A 228 -11.55 0.54 7.04
N SER A 229 -11.14 -0.46 6.27
CA SER A 229 -9.80 -1.05 6.39
C SER A 229 -9.14 -1.18 5.02
N LYS A 230 -7.87 -0.82 4.95
CA LYS A 230 -7.06 -1.04 3.75
C LYS A 230 -6.96 -2.55 3.52
N VAL A 231 -7.17 -2.99 2.29
CA VAL A 231 -7.08 -4.39 1.87
C VAL A 231 -5.75 -4.64 1.19
N VAL A 232 -5.39 -3.77 0.23
CA VAL A 232 -4.12 -3.80 -0.51
C VAL A 232 -3.62 -2.41 -0.82
N GLU A 233 -2.31 -2.30 -0.84
CA GLU A 233 -1.56 -1.16 -1.32
C GLU A 233 -0.40 -1.63 -2.19
N PHE A 234 -0.25 -1.04 -3.37
CA PHE A 234 0.97 -1.14 -4.14
C PHE A 234 1.46 0.25 -4.48
N ALA A 235 2.65 0.59 -3.97
CA ALA A 235 3.31 1.86 -4.22
C ALA A 235 4.48 1.63 -5.18
N PRO A 236 4.43 2.13 -6.43
CA PRO A 236 5.45 1.85 -7.44
C PRO A 236 6.81 2.46 -7.09
N GLU A 237 6.83 3.63 -6.45
CA GLU A 237 8.07 4.33 -6.05
C GLU A 237 8.93 3.49 -5.11
N SER A 238 8.30 2.84 -4.13
CA SER A 238 8.98 1.93 -3.19
C SER A 238 8.98 0.48 -3.66
N SER A 239 8.33 0.18 -4.81
CA SER A 239 8.11 -1.17 -5.31
C SER A 239 7.58 -2.13 -4.24
N THR A 240 6.75 -1.60 -3.34
CA THR A 240 6.27 -2.31 -2.15
C THR A 240 4.80 -2.67 -2.32
N LEU A 241 4.50 -3.97 -2.24
CA LEU A 241 3.15 -4.51 -2.19
C LEU A 241 2.82 -4.89 -0.74
N ARG A 242 1.86 -4.19 -0.12
CA ARG A 242 1.30 -4.54 1.17
C ARG A 242 -0.10 -5.11 1.01
N ILE A 243 -0.31 -6.29 1.58
CA ILE A 243 -1.62 -6.96 1.59
C ILE A 243 -2.00 -7.16 3.04
N TYR A 244 -3.06 -6.47 3.46
CA TYR A 244 -3.55 -6.50 4.83
C TYR A 244 -4.60 -7.59 5.04
N ARG A 245 -5.36 -7.92 3.99
CA ARG A 245 -6.46 -8.89 4.09
C ARG A 245 -6.65 -9.64 2.78
N LEU A 246 -6.70 -10.97 2.87
CA LEU A 246 -6.92 -11.83 1.71
C LEU A 246 -7.60 -13.14 2.12
N THR A 247 -8.46 -13.66 1.25
CA THR A 247 -9.03 -14.99 1.45
C THR A 247 -7.97 -16.07 1.19
N PRO A 248 -8.04 -17.26 1.81
CA PRO A 248 -7.05 -18.30 1.57
C PRO A 248 -6.91 -18.74 0.11
N SER A 249 -8.02 -18.78 -0.63
CA SER A 249 -8.02 -19.05 -2.08
C SER A 249 -7.43 -17.89 -2.87
N GLY A 250 -7.75 -16.65 -2.48
CA GLY A 250 -7.19 -15.46 -3.10
C GLY A 250 -5.68 -15.34 -2.91
N ALA A 251 -5.17 -15.74 -1.74
CA ALA A 251 -3.75 -15.76 -1.45
C ALA A 251 -2.96 -16.64 -2.43
N CYS A 252 -3.49 -17.82 -2.78
CA CYS A 252 -2.84 -18.69 -3.77
C CYS A 252 -2.82 -18.05 -5.15
N ARG A 253 -3.91 -17.40 -5.57
CA ARG A 253 -3.96 -16.70 -6.87
C ARG A 253 -2.94 -15.56 -6.94
N VAL A 254 -2.84 -14.77 -5.88
CA VAL A 254 -1.84 -13.69 -5.77
C VAL A 254 -0.42 -14.25 -5.79
N ALA A 255 -0.16 -15.38 -5.12
CA ALA A 255 1.15 -16.04 -5.19
C ALA A 255 1.49 -16.46 -6.64
N CYS A 256 0.54 -17.03 -7.39
CA CYS A 256 0.77 -17.37 -8.80
C CYS A 256 1.13 -16.15 -9.65
N ALA A 257 0.47 -15.00 -9.43
CA ALA A 257 0.79 -13.76 -10.13
C ALA A 257 2.18 -13.21 -9.75
N LEU A 258 2.55 -13.31 -8.45
CA LEU A 258 3.84 -12.86 -7.95
C LEU A 258 5.03 -13.62 -8.57
N GLY A 259 4.89 -14.89 -8.93
CA GLY A 259 6.00 -15.65 -9.49
C GLY A 259 6.52 -15.12 -10.82
N TRP A 260 5.63 -14.52 -11.63
CA TRP A 260 5.98 -13.87 -12.90
C TRP A 260 6.17 -12.36 -12.77
N ASN A 261 5.87 -11.80 -11.59
CA ASN A 261 5.98 -10.37 -11.37
C ASN A 261 7.47 -9.94 -11.32
N THR A 262 7.78 -8.81 -11.93
CA THR A 262 9.13 -8.24 -11.98
C THR A 262 9.24 -6.84 -11.37
N THR A 263 8.11 -6.25 -10.99
CA THR A 263 8.06 -4.90 -10.42
C THR A 263 8.16 -4.86 -8.90
N VAL A 264 7.54 -5.81 -8.21
CA VAL A 264 7.53 -5.86 -6.74
C VAL A 264 8.91 -6.29 -6.23
N ARG A 265 9.44 -5.50 -5.29
CA ARG A 265 10.71 -5.73 -4.59
C ARG A 265 10.48 -6.09 -3.13
N SER A 266 9.49 -5.47 -2.48
CA SER A 266 9.12 -5.75 -1.09
C SER A 266 7.67 -6.22 -1.00
N LEU A 267 7.45 -7.36 -0.35
CA LEU A 267 6.14 -7.97 -0.12
C LEU A 267 5.84 -8.01 1.38
N ASP A 268 4.78 -7.32 1.80
CA ASP A 268 4.30 -7.36 3.19
C ASP A 268 2.94 -8.05 3.27
N LEU A 269 2.91 -9.17 4.00
CA LEU A 269 1.72 -9.97 4.29
C LEU A 269 1.47 -10.05 5.80
N THR A 270 2.02 -9.11 6.59
CA THR A 270 1.97 -9.17 8.06
C THR A 270 0.53 -9.31 8.56
N GLY A 271 0.29 -10.32 9.40
CA GLY A 271 -1.02 -10.57 10.00
C GLY A 271 -2.05 -11.25 9.07
N VAL A 272 -1.75 -11.47 7.79
CA VAL A 272 -2.63 -12.22 6.88
C VAL A 272 -2.59 -13.70 7.24
N ARG A 273 -3.75 -14.31 7.49
CA ARG A 273 -3.83 -15.74 7.82
C ARG A 273 -3.53 -16.62 6.59
N LEU A 274 -2.34 -17.20 6.54
CA LEU A 274 -1.88 -18.06 5.46
C LEU A 274 -1.94 -19.54 5.87
N LYS A 275 -2.39 -20.40 4.94
CA LYS A 275 -2.42 -21.86 5.12
C LYS A 275 -1.19 -22.50 4.46
N SER A 276 -0.86 -23.75 4.81
CA SER A 276 0.26 -24.48 4.18
C SER A 276 0.12 -24.64 2.66
N GLN A 277 -1.10 -24.60 2.12
CA GLN A 277 -1.32 -24.61 0.67
C GLN A 277 -0.76 -23.35 0.01
N TRP A 278 -0.96 -22.18 0.61
CA TRP A 278 -0.36 -20.94 0.13
C TRP A 278 1.16 -21.03 0.13
N ALA A 279 1.76 -21.54 1.22
CA ALA A 279 3.22 -21.66 1.32
C ALA A 279 3.80 -22.60 0.24
N ARG A 280 3.03 -23.61 -0.20
CA ARG A 280 3.40 -24.48 -1.32
C ARG A 280 3.44 -23.71 -2.64
N GLU A 281 2.48 -22.82 -2.90
CA GLU A 281 2.52 -21.96 -4.09
C GLU A 281 3.63 -20.90 -3.98
N PHE A 282 3.84 -20.36 -2.77
CA PHE A 282 4.90 -19.39 -2.49
C PHE A 282 6.30 -19.99 -2.66
N ARG A 283 6.48 -21.29 -2.42
CA ARG A 283 7.71 -21.99 -2.80
C ARG A 283 8.03 -21.78 -4.27
N TRP A 284 7.06 -21.99 -5.17
CA TRP A 284 7.27 -21.76 -6.61
C TRP A 284 7.63 -20.30 -6.90
N VAL A 285 7.02 -19.34 -6.19
CA VAL A 285 7.41 -17.91 -6.26
C VAL A 285 8.88 -17.72 -5.92
N LEU A 286 9.36 -18.27 -4.81
CA LEU A 286 10.77 -18.18 -4.43
C LEU A 286 11.70 -18.86 -5.45
N GLU A 287 11.26 -19.95 -6.07
CA GLU A 287 12.04 -20.67 -7.08
C GLU A 287 12.14 -19.90 -8.41
N GLN A 288 11.10 -19.16 -8.83
CA GLN A 288 11.02 -18.48 -10.13
C GLN A 288 11.31 -16.99 -10.07
N ASN A 289 10.74 -16.28 -9.10
CA ASN A 289 10.85 -14.83 -9.01
C ASN A 289 12.31 -14.42 -8.79
N ARG A 290 12.73 -13.36 -9.49
CA ARG A 290 14.07 -12.77 -9.38
C ARG A 290 14.04 -11.29 -8.97
N SER A 291 12.86 -10.70 -8.83
CA SER A 291 12.70 -9.29 -8.46
C SER A 291 12.62 -9.09 -6.95
N LEU A 292 11.90 -9.97 -6.24
CA LEU A 292 11.65 -9.89 -4.81
C LEU A 292 12.95 -9.95 -4.01
N LYS A 293 13.12 -8.92 -3.18
CA LYS A 293 14.25 -8.70 -2.27
C LYS A 293 13.84 -8.86 -0.83
N GLU A 294 12.63 -8.48 -0.49
CA GLU A 294 12.15 -8.48 0.89
C GLU A 294 10.77 -9.11 0.97
N VAL A 295 10.58 -10.00 1.94
CA VAL A 295 9.30 -10.63 2.20
C VAL A 295 9.05 -10.64 3.70
N ASN A 296 7.94 -10.04 4.11
CA ASN A 296 7.46 -10.05 5.48
C ASN A 296 6.24 -10.97 5.62
N LEU A 297 6.43 -12.13 6.27
CA LEU A 297 5.41 -13.14 6.58
C LEU A 297 5.14 -13.21 8.09
N SER A 298 5.41 -12.14 8.83
CA SER A 298 5.22 -12.10 10.27
C SER A 298 3.74 -12.20 10.63
N ARG A 299 3.42 -12.88 11.74
CA ARG A 299 2.02 -13.07 12.20
C ARG A 299 1.09 -13.75 11.19
N THR A 300 1.61 -14.48 10.20
CA THR A 300 0.79 -15.12 9.16
C THR A 300 0.19 -16.48 9.54
N CYS A 301 0.43 -16.95 10.77
CA CYS A 301 0.00 -18.25 11.30
C CYS A 301 0.60 -19.47 10.58
N LEU A 302 1.74 -19.32 9.89
CA LEU A 302 2.47 -20.43 9.29
C LEU A 302 2.89 -21.44 10.36
N LYS A 303 2.64 -22.73 10.09
CA LYS A 303 3.08 -23.86 10.91
C LYS A 303 4.33 -24.50 10.29
N ASN A 304 4.96 -25.46 10.98
CA ASN A 304 6.14 -26.21 10.50
C ASN A 304 6.03 -26.61 9.01
N LYS A 305 4.92 -27.24 8.61
CA LYS A 305 4.69 -27.64 7.21
C LYS A 305 4.74 -26.48 6.20
N GLY A 306 4.26 -25.30 6.59
CA GLY A 306 4.34 -24.10 5.75
C GLY A 306 5.78 -23.60 5.63
N VAL A 307 6.51 -23.56 6.74
CA VAL A 307 7.91 -23.15 6.79
C VAL A 307 8.82 -24.08 5.98
N VAL A 308 8.53 -25.39 5.98
CA VAL A 308 9.24 -26.36 5.13
C VAL A 308 9.15 -26.00 3.65
N TYR A 309 7.99 -25.51 3.17
CA TYR A 309 7.87 -25.06 1.77
C TYR A 309 8.66 -23.78 1.50
N VAL A 310 8.66 -22.82 2.44
CA VAL A 310 9.48 -21.60 2.34
C VAL A 310 10.96 -21.97 2.27
N ALA A 311 11.43 -22.81 3.18
CA ALA A 311 12.81 -23.32 3.19
C ALA A 311 13.18 -24.04 1.89
N ALA A 312 12.30 -24.90 1.37
CA ALA A 312 12.51 -25.59 0.10
C ALA A 312 12.68 -24.61 -1.08
N GLY A 313 11.96 -23.49 -1.06
CA GLY A 313 12.11 -22.42 -2.06
C GLY A 313 13.42 -21.66 -1.92
N LEU A 314 13.86 -21.39 -0.68
CA LEU A 314 15.12 -20.68 -0.40
C LEU A 314 16.37 -21.39 -0.92
N PHE A 315 16.36 -22.73 -1.01
CA PHE A 315 17.47 -23.49 -1.62
C PHE A 315 17.75 -23.09 -3.08
N LYS A 316 16.71 -22.75 -3.85
CA LYS A 316 16.86 -22.34 -5.25
C LYS A 316 16.81 -20.83 -5.44
N ASN A 317 16.27 -20.10 -4.47
CA ASN A 317 16.17 -18.65 -4.57
C ASN A 317 17.56 -18.02 -4.54
N ARG A 318 17.80 -17.05 -5.43
CA ARG A 318 19.05 -16.30 -5.57
C ARG A 318 18.79 -14.78 -5.62
N SER A 319 17.67 -14.32 -5.09
CA SER A 319 17.27 -12.90 -5.18
C SER A 319 16.91 -12.29 -3.85
N LEU A 320 16.28 -13.06 -2.96
CA LEU A 320 15.75 -12.62 -1.69
C LEU A 320 16.89 -12.31 -0.72
N GLU A 321 16.77 -11.17 -0.06
CA GLU A 321 17.74 -10.61 0.88
C GLU A 321 17.18 -10.53 2.29
N ILE A 322 15.88 -10.27 2.46
CA ILE A 322 15.21 -10.12 3.75
C ILE A 322 14.00 -11.04 3.83
N LEU A 323 13.93 -11.85 4.89
CA LEU A 323 12.78 -12.71 5.18
C LEU A 323 12.37 -12.61 6.65
N ASN A 324 11.18 -12.08 6.91
CA ASN A 324 10.64 -11.98 8.26
C ASN A 324 9.54 -13.03 8.49
N LEU A 325 9.68 -13.82 9.54
CA LEU A 325 8.81 -14.96 9.88
C LEU A 325 8.43 -14.99 11.37
N ASP A 326 8.60 -13.89 12.10
CA ASP A 326 8.25 -13.81 13.52
C ASP A 326 6.74 -13.90 13.79
N ASP A 327 6.39 -14.21 15.05
CA ASP A 327 5.01 -14.38 15.54
C ASP A 327 4.15 -15.39 14.74
N ASN A 328 4.79 -16.41 14.18
CA ASN A 328 4.11 -17.52 13.52
C ASN A 328 3.80 -18.68 14.51
N ARG A 329 3.45 -19.86 13.99
CA ARG A 329 3.04 -21.05 14.78
C ARG A 329 3.92 -22.26 14.51
N PHE A 330 5.21 -22.04 14.26
CA PHE A 330 6.19 -23.11 14.08
C PHE A 330 7.10 -23.20 15.31
N ASN A 331 7.68 -24.37 15.53
CA ASN A 331 8.57 -24.64 16.67
C ASN A 331 10.00 -24.93 16.21
N GLY A 332 10.85 -25.45 17.10
CA GLY A 332 12.24 -25.83 16.79
C GLY A 332 12.45 -26.61 15.51
N VAL A 333 11.57 -27.58 15.22
CA VAL A 333 11.61 -28.36 13.97
C VAL A 333 11.40 -27.45 12.75
N GLY A 334 10.49 -26.46 12.86
CA GLY A 334 10.31 -25.47 11.81
C GLY A 334 11.53 -24.56 11.63
N VAL A 335 12.19 -24.16 12.73
CA VAL A 335 13.43 -23.36 12.70
C VAL A 335 14.57 -24.17 12.05
N GLU A 336 14.71 -25.44 12.40
CA GLU A 336 15.68 -26.36 11.80
C GLU A 336 15.53 -26.39 10.27
N HIS A 337 14.31 -26.60 9.78
CA HIS A 337 14.05 -26.58 8.34
C HIS A 337 14.29 -25.20 7.73
N LEU A 338 13.90 -24.11 8.41
CA LEU A 338 14.09 -22.75 7.92
C LEU A 338 15.57 -22.38 7.74
N LEU A 339 16.44 -22.81 8.66
CA LEU A 339 17.86 -22.50 8.66
C LEU A 339 18.69 -23.50 7.86
N CYS A 340 18.16 -24.69 7.56
CA CYS A 340 18.84 -25.70 6.74
C CYS A 340 19.37 -25.16 5.39
N PRO A 341 18.63 -24.35 4.60
CA PRO A 341 19.15 -23.68 3.41
C PRO A 341 20.31 -22.70 3.67
N LEU A 342 20.52 -22.24 4.90
CA LEU A 342 21.56 -21.27 5.25
C LEU A 342 22.82 -21.94 5.83
N THR A 343 22.73 -23.20 6.22
CA THR A 343 23.81 -23.98 6.84
C THR A 343 24.61 -24.74 5.78
N ARG A 344 25.95 -24.70 5.88
CA ARG A 344 26.83 -25.54 5.03
C ARG A 344 27.16 -26.84 5.76
N PHE A 345 26.72 -27.97 5.21
CA PHE A 345 27.00 -29.30 5.80
C PHE A 345 28.36 -29.88 5.39
N SER A 346 28.90 -29.46 4.24
CA SER A 346 30.28 -29.80 3.83
C SER A 346 30.83 -28.77 2.83
N THR A 347 32.16 -28.73 2.67
CA THR A 347 32.84 -27.89 1.67
C THR A 347 32.46 -28.27 0.23
N LEU A 348 32.15 -29.54 -0.01
CA LEU A 348 31.76 -30.10 -1.31
C LEU A 348 30.27 -29.91 -1.64
N GLN A 349 29.42 -29.64 -0.65
CA GLN A 349 27.97 -29.52 -0.81
C GLN A 349 27.55 -28.04 -0.83
N ILE A 350 27.72 -27.40 -1.99
CA ILE A 350 27.34 -25.99 -2.21
C ILE A 350 25.83 -25.90 -2.47
N GLN A 351 25.03 -26.05 -1.41
CA GLN A 351 23.58 -25.86 -1.47
C GLN A 351 23.08 -24.69 -0.63
N ALA A 352 23.97 -24.02 0.12
CA ALA A 352 23.57 -22.88 0.94
C ALA A 352 23.08 -21.71 0.07
N ASN A 353 22.03 -21.04 0.55
CA ASN A 353 21.60 -19.75 0.05
C ASN A 353 22.66 -18.72 0.42
N VAL A 354 23.02 -17.90 -0.57
CA VAL A 354 24.09 -16.91 -0.46
C VAL A 354 23.59 -15.47 -0.63
N THR A 355 22.28 -15.27 -0.72
CA THR A 355 21.68 -13.96 -0.99
C THR A 355 20.93 -13.42 0.22
N LEU A 356 20.42 -14.29 1.09
CA LEU A 356 19.72 -13.88 2.29
C LEU A 356 20.69 -13.23 3.28
N LYS A 357 20.41 -11.98 3.61
CA LYS A 357 21.18 -11.12 4.52
C LYS A 357 20.47 -10.95 5.87
N SER A 358 19.14 -10.93 5.87
CA SER A 358 18.34 -10.72 7.07
C SER A 358 17.28 -11.81 7.22
N ILE A 359 17.22 -12.40 8.42
CA ILE A 359 16.18 -13.35 8.76
C ILE A 359 15.67 -13.11 10.19
N THR A 360 14.35 -13.04 10.36
CA THR A 360 13.71 -12.97 11.67
C THR A 360 12.78 -14.16 11.88
N PHE A 361 12.76 -14.70 13.09
CA PHE A 361 11.80 -15.72 13.51
C PHE A 361 11.62 -15.68 15.04
N GLY A 362 10.68 -16.49 15.53
CA GLY A 362 10.31 -16.51 16.95
C GLY A 362 8.87 -16.03 17.13
N GLY A 363 8.59 -15.43 18.27
CA GLY A 363 7.28 -14.98 18.71
C GLY A 363 6.76 -15.77 19.90
N LYS A 364 5.80 -15.22 20.64
CA LYS A 364 5.25 -15.84 21.88
C LYS A 364 4.71 -17.26 21.68
N ARG A 365 4.31 -17.60 20.45
CA ARG A 365 3.74 -18.90 20.08
C ARG A 365 4.76 -19.85 19.45
N SER A 366 5.97 -19.37 19.15
CA SER A 366 7.04 -20.15 18.54
C SER A 366 7.99 -20.60 19.65
N LYS A 367 8.01 -21.90 19.94
CA LYS A 367 8.96 -22.49 20.89
C LYS A 367 10.17 -23.01 20.12
N ILE A 368 11.29 -22.29 20.15
CA ILE A 368 12.51 -22.68 19.43
C ILE A 368 13.07 -23.98 20.01
N GLY A 369 13.15 -24.09 21.34
CA GLY A 369 13.62 -25.30 22.02
C GLY A 369 15.03 -25.72 21.62
N ARG A 370 15.39 -26.96 21.95
CA ARG A 370 16.74 -27.50 21.71
C ARG A 370 17.05 -27.68 20.22
N ASP A 371 16.09 -28.21 19.46
CA ASP A 371 16.29 -28.48 18.02
C ASP A 371 16.54 -27.18 17.25
N GLY A 372 15.75 -26.14 17.54
CA GLY A 372 15.94 -24.82 16.95
C GLY A 372 17.26 -24.16 17.38
N LEU A 373 17.68 -24.33 18.64
CA LEU A 373 18.99 -23.85 19.11
C LEU A 373 20.15 -24.50 18.34
N ILE A 374 20.10 -25.82 18.14
CA ILE A 374 21.14 -26.54 17.39
C ILE A 374 21.24 -25.99 15.97
N ALA A 375 20.09 -25.77 15.31
CA ALA A 375 20.05 -25.19 13.97
C ALA A 375 20.63 -23.77 13.92
N VAL A 376 20.33 -22.92 14.91
CA VAL A 376 20.91 -21.57 15.02
C VAL A 376 22.42 -21.64 15.16
N LEU A 377 22.95 -22.46 16.05
CA LEU A 377 24.40 -22.60 16.27
C LEU A 377 25.11 -23.12 15.01
N GLN A 378 24.53 -24.10 14.31
CA GLN A 378 25.06 -24.62 13.05
C GLN A 378 25.09 -23.55 11.96
N MET A 379 24.01 -22.77 11.82
CA MET A 379 23.94 -21.68 10.85
C MET A 379 24.98 -20.60 11.15
N LEU A 380 25.09 -20.14 12.41
CA LEU A 380 26.08 -19.13 12.81
C LEU A 380 27.54 -19.60 12.58
N SER A 381 27.81 -20.89 12.72
CA SER A 381 29.17 -21.43 12.52
C SER A 381 29.59 -21.56 11.05
N SER A 382 28.65 -21.60 10.11
CA SER A 382 28.91 -22.00 8.71
C SER A 382 28.42 -20.99 7.66
N ASN A 383 27.45 -20.15 8.01
CA ASN A 383 26.92 -19.13 7.13
C ASN A 383 27.83 -17.90 7.11
N GLN A 384 27.94 -17.28 5.93
CA GLN A 384 28.79 -16.11 5.70
C GLN A 384 28.01 -14.93 5.06
N THR A 385 26.69 -15.04 4.95
CA THR A 385 25.86 -14.10 4.18
C THR A 385 24.85 -13.36 5.05
N VAL A 386 24.35 -14.00 6.11
CA VAL A 386 23.42 -13.40 7.05
C VAL A 386 24.18 -12.38 7.90
N THR A 387 23.77 -11.13 7.74
CA THR A 387 24.26 -9.98 8.49
C THR A 387 23.31 -9.58 9.61
N ARG A 388 22.03 -9.93 9.52
CA ARG A 388 21.00 -9.60 10.53
C ARG A 388 20.21 -10.85 10.92
N LEU A 389 20.19 -11.16 12.22
CA LEU A 389 19.44 -12.27 12.79
C LEU A 389 18.52 -11.77 13.90
N GLY A 390 17.22 -12.01 13.74
CA GLY A 390 16.21 -11.71 14.75
C GLY A 390 15.64 -12.99 15.36
N ILE A 391 15.79 -13.15 16.68
CA ILE A 391 15.15 -14.21 17.47
C ILE A 391 14.23 -13.50 18.48
N TYR A 392 12.93 -13.48 18.19
CA TYR A 392 11.98 -12.67 18.97
C TYR A 392 11.15 -13.49 19.94
N GLU A 393 10.82 -12.88 21.07
CA GLU A 393 9.87 -13.31 22.11
C GLU A 393 9.94 -14.80 22.50
N ASP A 394 11.10 -15.46 22.35
CA ASP A 394 11.24 -16.87 22.69
C ASP A 394 11.15 -17.06 24.21
N GLN A 395 10.29 -18.01 24.60
CA GLN A 395 10.01 -18.35 26.00
C GLN A 395 10.60 -19.70 26.41
N SER A 396 11.37 -20.35 25.53
CA SER A 396 11.80 -21.74 25.66
C SER A 396 13.30 -21.90 25.94
N LEU A 397 14.13 -21.00 25.45
CA LEU A 397 15.57 -20.96 25.64
C LEU A 397 15.93 -20.39 27.01
N LYS A 398 16.94 -21.00 27.64
CA LYS A 398 17.47 -20.60 28.96
C LYS A 398 18.69 -19.68 28.79
N PRO A 399 19.14 -18.99 29.86
CA PRO A 399 20.36 -18.18 29.81
C PRO A 399 21.60 -18.91 29.28
N GLN A 400 21.77 -20.18 29.65
CA GLN A 400 22.89 -21.00 29.15
C GLN A 400 22.83 -21.25 27.63
N ASP A 401 21.64 -21.23 27.03
CA ASP A 401 21.48 -21.39 25.59
C ASP A 401 21.93 -20.12 24.86
N PHE A 402 21.58 -18.94 25.39
CA PHE A 402 22.07 -17.66 24.85
C PHE A 402 23.59 -17.49 25.02
N VAL A 403 24.17 -17.97 26.13
CA VAL A 403 25.63 -18.04 26.28
C VAL A 403 26.28 -18.84 25.14
N ARG A 404 25.67 -19.95 24.72
CA ARG A 404 26.18 -20.73 23.58
C ARG A 404 26.06 -19.96 22.25
N ILE A 405 24.97 -19.21 22.06
CA ILE A 405 24.80 -18.35 20.89
C ILE A 405 25.92 -17.31 20.84
N PHE A 406 26.16 -16.56 21.91
CA PHE A 406 27.25 -15.56 21.94
C PHE A 406 28.64 -16.17 21.74
N LYS A 407 28.93 -17.30 22.38
CA LYS A 407 30.19 -18.02 22.13
C LYS A 407 30.35 -18.46 20.67
N SER A 408 29.26 -18.82 19.99
CA SER A 408 29.33 -19.16 18.56
C SER A 408 29.63 -17.93 17.69
N LEU A 409 29.25 -16.73 18.15
CA LEU A 409 29.52 -15.48 17.45
C LEU A 409 30.99 -15.08 17.51
N GLU A 410 31.77 -15.51 18.50
CA GLU A 410 33.23 -15.23 18.55
C GLU A 410 33.97 -15.62 17.25
N LYS A 411 33.46 -16.62 16.53
CA LYS A 411 34.01 -17.09 15.25
C LYS A 411 33.22 -16.63 14.01
N ASN A 412 32.07 -16.00 14.20
CA ASN A 412 31.23 -15.56 13.09
C ASN A 412 31.69 -14.16 12.62
N ALA A 413 32.07 -14.05 11.35
CA ALA A 413 32.54 -12.79 10.77
C ALA A 413 31.51 -12.08 9.88
N SER A 414 30.28 -12.60 9.78
CA SER A 414 29.25 -12.06 8.88
C SER A 414 28.15 -11.29 9.61
N LEU A 415 27.78 -11.71 10.81
CA LEU A 415 26.67 -11.17 11.56
C LEU A 415 27.05 -9.80 12.16
N LYS A 416 26.29 -8.78 11.76
CA LYS A 416 26.43 -7.41 12.22
C LYS A 416 25.38 -7.04 13.27
N CYS A 417 24.16 -7.55 13.11
CA CYS A 417 23.05 -7.20 13.98
C CYS A 417 22.37 -8.45 14.53
N LEU A 418 22.27 -8.54 15.85
CA LEU A 418 21.54 -9.59 16.55
C LEU A 418 20.43 -8.95 17.38
N SER A 419 19.17 -9.26 17.08
CA SER A 419 18.06 -8.88 17.94
C SER A 419 17.50 -10.10 18.67
N LEU A 420 17.45 -10.02 19.99
CA LEU A 420 16.92 -11.02 20.92
C LEU A 420 15.68 -10.48 21.65
N GLN A 421 14.94 -9.60 20.99
CA GLN A 421 13.87 -8.82 21.59
C GLN A 421 12.84 -9.71 22.30
N GLY A 422 12.54 -9.45 23.57
CA GLY A 422 11.53 -10.17 24.34
C GLY A 422 11.89 -11.62 24.71
N CYS A 423 13.10 -12.08 24.43
CA CYS A 423 13.55 -13.41 24.82
C CYS A 423 13.73 -13.52 26.33
N ARG A 424 12.99 -14.42 26.97
CA ARG A 424 12.99 -14.57 28.44
C ARG A 424 14.34 -15.07 28.98
N GLY A 425 15.05 -15.90 28.22
CA GLY A 425 16.34 -16.42 28.64
C GLY A 425 17.49 -15.41 28.54
N VAL A 426 17.28 -14.21 27.99
CA VAL A 426 18.28 -13.15 27.98
C VAL A 426 18.31 -12.48 29.35
N ASP A 427 18.92 -13.17 30.31
CA ASP A 427 18.90 -12.84 31.72
C ASP A 427 20.19 -13.27 32.42
N GLY A 428 20.52 -12.57 33.51
CA GLY A 428 21.60 -12.91 34.43
C GLY A 428 22.99 -12.39 34.05
N ASP A 429 23.81 -12.17 35.08
CA ASP A 429 25.19 -11.70 34.98
C ASP A 429 26.13 -12.59 34.15
N PRO A 430 26.01 -13.94 34.18
CA PRO A 430 26.85 -14.79 33.35
C PRO A 430 26.68 -14.53 31.86
N LEU A 431 25.45 -14.20 31.43
CA LEU A 431 25.17 -13.87 30.04
C LEU A 431 25.76 -12.50 29.68
N LEU A 432 25.55 -11.48 30.51
CA LEU A 432 26.13 -10.15 30.33
C LEU A 432 27.66 -10.22 30.15
N LYS A 433 28.34 -10.95 31.05
CA LYS A 433 29.77 -11.16 30.98
C LYS A 433 30.18 -11.79 29.65
N THR A 434 29.45 -12.82 29.21
CA THR A 434 29.71 -13.49 27.92
C THR A 434 29.53 -12.52 26.75
N ILE A 435 28.48 -11.68 26.76
CA ILE A 435 28.25 -10.67 25.72
C ILE A 435 29.44 -9.71 25.63
N MET A 436 29.90 -9.20 26.78
CA MET A 436 31.04 -8.28 26.84
C MET A 436 32.34 -8.93 26.34
N GLU A 437 32.59 -10.19 26.69
CA GLU A 437 33.72 -10.98 26.18
C GLU A 437 33.62 -11.19 24.66
N THR A 438 32.43 -11.53 24.15
CA THR A 438 32.19 -11.69 22.71
C THR A 438 32.45 -10.39 21.94
N LEU A 439 32.00 -9.24 22.45
CA LEU A 439 32.21 -7.94 21.81
C LEU A 439 33.68 -7.46 21.83
N GLN A 440 34.52 -8.03 22.70
CA GLN A 440 35.96 -7.78 22.68
C GLN A 440 36.67 -8.56 21.57
N VAL A 441 36.19 -9.77 21.27
CA VAL A 441 36.83 -10.69 20.29
C VAL A 441 36.23 -10.53 18.90
N ASN A 442 34.94 -10.20 18.81
CA ASN A 442 34.22 -10.02 17.55
C ASN A 442 33.90 -8.54 17.30
N PRO A 443 34.70 -7.84 16.46
CA PRO A 443 34.46 -6.44 16.12
C PRO A 443 33.36 -6.23 15.07
N TRP A 444 32.87 -7.29 14.42
CA TRP A 444 31.90 -7.20 13.32
C TRP A 444 30.47 -6.94 13.79
N ILE A 445 30.17 -7.20 15.08
CA ILE A 445 28.86 -6.93 15.66
C ILE A 445 28.73 -5.43 15.91
N GLU A 446 27.84 -4.81 15.15
CA GLU A 446 27.51 -3.39 15.19
C GLU A 446 26.31 -3.13 16.13
N GLU A 447 25.37 -4.08 16.22
CA GLU A 447 24.11 -3.87 16.93
C GLU A 447 23.67 -5.14 17.68
N ILE A 448 23.33 -4.98 18.96
CA ILE A 448 22.63 -6.00 19.75
C ILE A 448 21.37 -5.38 20.33
N ASP A 449 20.20 -5.81 19.86
CA ASP A 449 18.92 -5.39 20.41
C ASP A 449 18.40 -6.42 21.44
N ILE A 450 18.35 -5.99 22.70
CA ILE A 450 17.82 -6.77 23.82
C ILE A 450 16.56 -6.12 24.42
N ALA A 451 15.82 -5.35 23.62
CA ALA A 451 14.62 -4.71 24.09
C ALA A 451 13.61 -5.71 24.67
N ARG A 452 12.92 -5.34 25.76
CA ARG A 452 11.93 -6.16 26.46
C ARG A 452 12.48 -7.48 27.05
N THR A 453 13.78 -7.58 27.27
CA THR A 453 14.41 -8.72 27.95
C THR A 453 14.61 -8.45 29.45
N PRO A 454 14.71 -9.50 30.30
CA PRO A 454 15.07 -9.32 31.71
C PRO A 454 16.37 -8.55 31.92
N LEU A 455 17.39 -8.78 31.08
CA LEU A 455 18.66 -8.07 31.16
C LEU A 455 18.50 -6.57 30.95
N GLN A 456 17.69 -6.13 29.97
CA GLN A 456 17.37 -4.72 29.80
C GLN A 456 16.58 -4.15 30.97
N ILE A 457 15.54 -4.87 31.43
CA ILE A 457 14.68 -4.42 32.54
C ILE A 457 15.50 -4.26 33.83
N SER A 458 16.57 -5.04 34.00
CA SER A 458 17.49 -4.92 35.13
C SER A 458 18.44 -3.71 35.07
N GLY A 459 18.42 -2.92 33.99
CA GLY A 459 19.28 -1.75 33.79
C GLY A 459 20.68 -2.07 33.28
N LYS A 460 21.03 -3.35 33.11
CA LYS A 460 22.38 -3.80 32.73
C LYS A 460 22.70 -3.71 31.23
N ALA A 461 21.76 -3.25 30.42
CA ALA A 461 21.93 -3.14 28.97
C ALA A 461 22.85 -1.98 28.55
N GLU A 462 22.99 -0.93 29.37
CA GLU A 462 23.79 0.25 29.04
C GLU A 462 25.26 -0.08 28.77
N GLU A 463 25.83 -1.02 29.53
CA GLU A 463 27.21 -1.49 29.35
C GLU A 463 27.45 -2.07 27.95
N ILE A 464 26.47 -2.81 27.43
CA ILE A 464 26.53 -3.40 26.08
C ILE A 464 26.49 -2.31 25.02
N TYR A 465 25.57 -1.35 25.14
CA TYR A 465 25.42 -0.26 24.17
C TYR A 465 26.64 0.66 24.14
N LEU A 466 27.22 0.97 25.30
CA LEU A 466 28.47 1.73 25.39
C LEU A 466 29.61 1.02 24.67
N LYS A 467 29.72 -0.31 24.84
CA LYS A 467 30.76 -1.10 24.17
C LYS A 467 30.58 -1.14 22.65
N LEU A 468 29.35 -1.31 22.17
CA LEU A 468 29.03 -1.26 20.74
C LEU A 468 29.35 0.11 20.13
N GLY A 469 29.03 1.21 20.83
CA GLY A 469 29.35 2.57 20.38
C GLY A 469 30.86 2.85 20.28
N GLN A 470 31.70 2.15 21.05
CA GLN A 470 33.16 2.22 20.90
C GLN A 470 33.65 1.47 19.67
N ASN A 471 33.05 0.31 19.35
CA ASN A 471 33.40 -0.46 18.15
C ASN A 471 33.05 0.32 16.87
N ALA A 472 31.93 1.04 16.85
CA ALA A 472 31.51 1.87 15.72
C ALA A 472 32.42 3.10 15.47
N LYS A 473 33.08 3.65 16.50
CA LYS A 473 33.96 4.84 16.41
C LYS A 473 35.42 4.54 16.00
N SER A 474 35.74 3.29 15.66
CA SER A 474 37.10 2.87 15.30
C SER A 474 37.44 3.04 13.80
N GLU A 475 36.51 3.57 13.00
CA GLU A 475 36.81 4.08 11.65
C GLU A 475 37.13 5.59 11.71
N PRO A 476 38.12 6.09 10.95
CA PRO A 476 38.38 7.53 10.88
C PRO A 476 37.21 8.23 10.17
N GLU A 477 36.44 9.01 10.94
CA GLU A 477 35.43 9.91 10.40
C GLU A 477 36.11 10.95 9.50
N VAL A 478 35.89 10.86 8.18
CA VAL A 478 36.02 12.02 7.30
C VAL A 478 34.75 12.84 7.52
N GLU A 479 34.84 13.91 8.32
CA GLU A 479 33.78 14.91 8.41
C GLU A 479 33.50 15.48 7.02
N VAL A 480 32.46 14.97 6.36
CA VAL A 480 31.79 15.68 5.28
C VAL A 480 30.54 16.28 5.88
N ASP A 481 30.60 17.59 6.12
CA ASP A 481 29.48 18.43 6.54
C ASP A 481 28.41 18.45 5.42
N LEU A 482 27.57 17.41 5.37
CA LEU A 482 26.51 17.21 4.37
C LEU A 482 25.31 18.16 4.54
N LEU A 483 25.37 19.09 5.50
CA LEU A 483 24.30 20.06 5.77
C LEU A 483 24.42 21.36 4.96
N LYS A 484 25.50 21.57 4.19
CA LYS A 484 25.69 22.81 3.41
C LYS A 484 25.12 22.82 1.99
N ASP A 485 24.76 21.66 1.42
CA ASP A 485 24.31 21.56 0.01
C ASP A 485 22.96 20.86 -0.16
N MET A 486 21.98 21.11 0.71
CA MET A 486 20.58 20.80 0.39
C MET A 486 19.90 22.04 -0.23
N PRO A 487 19.75 22.14 -1.56
CA PRO A 487 18.73 23.02 -2.10
C PRO A 487 17.39 22.52 -1.55
N MET A 488 16.66 23.40 -0.86
CA MET A 488 15.29 23.17 -0.40
C MET A 488 14.41 22.81 -1.61
N THR A 489 14.33 21.52 -1.94
CA THR A 489 13.34 21.04 -2.89
C THR A 489 11.99 21.13 -2.22
N VAL A 490 11.24 22.16 -2.61
CA VAL A 490 9.82 22.30 -2.33
C VAL A 490 9.14 20.96 -2.66
N PRO A 491 8.35 20.36 -1.75
CA PRO A 491 7.65 19.13 -2.05
C PRO A 491 6.70 19.38 -3.24
N LYS A 492 7.01 18.79 -4.39
CA LYS A 492 6.05 18.69 -5.48
C LYS A 492 5.04 17.63 -5.08
N SER A 493 3.89 18.08 -4.60
CA SER A 493 2.70 17.30 -4.23
C SER A 493 2.77 16.58 -2.87
N CYS A 494 2.31 17.25 -1.82
CA CYS A 494 1.65 16.58 -0.71
C CYS A 494 0.23 16.20 -1.13
N ARG A 495 0.01 14.97 -1.60
CA ARG A 495 -1.34 14.39 -1.63
C ARG A 495 -1.69 14.00 -0.21
N ILE A 496 -2.35 14.90 0.51
CA ILE A 496 -2.86 14.65 1.86
C ILE A 496 -4.01 13.64 1.71
N PHE A 497 -3.74 12.37 1.99
CA PHE A 497 -4.78 11.38 2.20
C PHE A 497 -5.39 11.60 3.59
N LEU A 498 -6.43 12.43 3.67
CA LEU A 498 -7.32 12.47 4.83
C LEU A 498 -8.16 11.18 4.81
N CYS A 499 -7.58 10.07 5.25
CA CYS A 499 -8.36 8.90 5.64
C CYS A 499 -9.23 9.30 6.82
N GLY A 500 -10.56 9.19 6.65
CA GLY A 500 -11.57 9.62 7.62
C GLY A 500 -11.25 9.20 9.06
N GLN A 501 -10.95 10.20 9.89
CA GLN A 501 -11.23 10.12 11.31
C GLN A 501 -12.65 10.63 11.51
N GLU A 502 -13.54 9.80 12.05
CA GLU A 502 -14.94 10.13 12.35
C GLU A 502 -15.12 11.24 13.42
N TYR A 503 -14.05 11.90 13.86
CA TYR A 503 -14.07 12.85 14.98
C TYR A 503 -13.28 14.15 14.77
N ALA A 504 -12.83 14.45 13.54
CA ALA A 504 -12.24 15.77 13.27
C ALA A 504 -13.34 16.85 13.22
N GLY A 505 -13.57 17.55 14.34
CA GLY A 505 -14.30 18.83 14.35
C GLY A 505 -15.58 18.93 15.18
N LYS A 506 -15.95 17.95 16.01
CA LYS A 506 -17.00 18.17 17.02
C LYS A 506 -16.39 18.75 18.29
N PHE A 507 -16.50 20.07 18.45
CA PHE A 507 -16.42 20.69 19.76
C PHE A 507 -17.69 20.29 20.54
N ASN A 508 -17.51 19.51 21.60
CA ASN A 508 -18.54 19.38 22.64
C ASN A 508 -18.68 20.75 23.30
N HIS A 509 -19.82 21.41 23.08
CA HIS A 509 -20.34 22.35 24.04
C HIS A 509 -21.32 21.59 24.92
N ASP A 510 -20.91 21.41 26.18
CA ASP A 510 -21.80 21.11 27.31
C ASP A 510 -22.84 22.23 27.51
#